data_AF-A0A7C7EW37-F1
#
_entry.id   AF-A0A7C7EW37-F1
#
_cell.length_a   1.000
_cell.length_b   1.000
_cell.length_c   1.000
_cell.angle_alpha   90.00
_cell.angle_beta   90.00
_cell.angle_gamma   90.00
#
_symmetry.space_group_name_H-M   'P 1'
#
loop_
_entity.id
_entity.type
_entity.pdbx_description
1 polymer ?
#
loop_
_entity_poly.entity_id
_entity_poly.type
_entity_poly.pdbx_seq_one_letter_code
_entity_poly.pdbx_strand_id
1 'polypeptide(L)'
;MDNEKRMAKNYEITQSIRVGEKEIVFGVDEDCEYPYLCAYYESNDLLGRYYDCLMSDDYTEIIGVYAQRIQEQGNRLKEERSSVTVPTAKIIADQCIPDSYEKNIEGKVIVIRPEVLRREYQTADRQLWLCTGGFGASANSRGSACYCINIYSGKETRWERRDVMGEMKGLPDWAKERLAVVQSERQKAAKEREER
;
A
#
# COMPACT_ATOMS: atom_id res chain seq x y z
N MET A 1 8.75 18.95 -20.46
CA MET A 1 8.90 18.43 -19.09
C MET A 1 10.29 17.83 -19.08
N ASP A 2 11.22 18.46 -18.38
CA ASP A 2 12.56 17.90 -18.24
C ASP A 2 12.42 16.50 -17.64
N ASN A 3 12.94 15.51 -18.35
CA ASN A 3 12.95 14.13 -17.91
C ASN A 3 14.09 14.04 -16.88
N GLU A 4 13.85 14.58 -15.68
CA GLU A 4 14.82 14.52 -14.59
C GLU A 4 15.21 13.06 -14.38
N LYS A 5 16.49 12.78 -14.62
CA LYS A 5 17.06 11.46 -14.40
C LYS A 5 16.93 11.14 -12.92
N ARG A 6 16.38 9.96 -12.62
CA ARG A 6 16.29 9.50 -11.24
C ARG A 6 17.69 9.05 -10.80
N MET A 7 18.21 9.65 -9.73
CA MET A 7 19.57 9.40 -9.27
C MET A 7 19.61 8.69 -7.91
N ALA A 8 20.63 7.87 -7.69
CA ALA A 8 21.10 7.40 -6.40
C ALA A 8 22.57 7.83 -6.22
N LYS A 9 22.78 9.00 -5.60
CA LYS A 9 24.06 9.73 -5.69
C LYS A 9 24.42 9.97 -7.17
N ASN A 10 25.49 9.34 -7.67
CA ASN A 10 25.97 9.48 -9.05
C ASN A 10 25.39 8.43 -10.00
N TYR A 11 24.75 7.38 -9.47
CA TYR A 11 24.14 6.34 -10.29
C TYR A 11 22.82 6.82 -10.88
N GLU A 12 22.69 6.78 -12.21
CA GLU A 12 21.41 6.93 -12.89
C GLU A 12 20.62 5.64 -12.77
N ILE A 13 19.40 5.72 -12.23
CA ILE A 13 18.49 4.58 -12.14
C ILE A 13 17.90 4.30 -13.52
N THR A 14 18.40 3.24 -14.17
CA THR A 14 17.99 2.83 -15.51
C THR A 14 16.85 1.82 -15.50
N GLN A 15 16.70 1.04 -14.42
CA GLN A 15 15.59 0.12 -14.24
C GLN A 15 15.02 0.24 -12.82
N SER A 16 13.70 0.16 -12.72
CA SER A 16 13.02 0.00 -11.43
C SER A 16 11.79 -0.86 -11.60
N ILE A 17 11.53 -1.69 -10.59
CA ILE A 17 10.26 -2.40 -10.47
C ILE A 17 9.82 -2.45 -9.02
N ARG A 18 8.53 -2.21 -8.81
CA ARG A 18 7.89 -2.42 -7.51
C ARG A 18 7.14 -3.73 -7.53
N VAL A 19 7.47 -4.62 -6.60
CA VAL A 19 6.83 -5.93 -6.43
C VAL A 19 6.58 -6.14 -4.95
N GLY A 20 5.31 -6.34 -4.59
CA GLY A 20 4.95 -6.44 -3.19
C GLY A 20 5.25 -5.14 -2.47
N GLU A 21 5.77 -5.18 -1.24
CA GLU A 21 6.00 -3.96 -0.46
C GLU A 21 7.23 -3.16 -0.92
N LYS A 22 8.18 -3.79 -1.63
CA LYS A 22 9.47 -3.22 -1.99
C LYS A 22 9.56 -2.74 -3.43
N GLU A 23 10.33 -1.68 -3.65
CA GLU A 23 10.83 -1.29 -4.96
C GLU A 23 12.30 -1.68 -5.07
N ILE A 24 12.67 -2.33 -6.17
CA ILE A 24 14.03 -2.74 -6.49
C ILE A 24 14.49 -1.90 -7.67
N VAL A 25 15.68 -1.30 -7.55
CA VAL A 25 16.27 -0.46 -8.60
C VAL A 25 17.61 -1.04 -9.07
N PHE A 26 17.91 -0.77 -10.34
CA PHE A 26 19.22 -0.98 -10.94
C PHE A 26 19.73 0.37 -11.46
N GLY A 27 20.97 0.72 -11.14
CA GLY A 27 21.59 1.98 -11.52
C GLY A 27 22.97 1.81 -12.14
N VAL A 28 23.38 2.81 -12.93
CA VAL A 28 24.66 2.82 -13.65
C VAL A 28 25.38 4.15 -13.43
N ASP A 29 26.68 4.10 -13.17
CA ASP A 29 27.62 5.22 -13.16
C ASP A 29 28.91 4.79 -13.89
N GLU A 30 29.03 5.10 -15.18
CA GLU A 30 30.16 4.66 -16.02
C GLU A 30 31.50 5.26 -15.58
N ASP A 31 31.48 6.35 -14.81
CA ASP A 31 32.69 7.04 -14.33
C ASP A 31 33.17 6.51 -12.96
N CYS A 32 32.49 5.51 -12.39
CA CYS A 32 32.83 4.91 -11.09
C CYS A 32 33.67 3.63 -11.24
N GLU A 33 34.50 3.31 -10.23
CA GLU A 33 35.19 2.01 -10.12
C GLU A 33 34.21 0.82 -10.07
N TYR A 34 33.03 1.03 -9.48
CA TYR A 34 31.96 0.03 -9.39
C TYR A 34 30.72 0.52 -10.14
N PRO A 35 30.70 0.45 -11.49
CA PRO A 35 29.71 1.11 -12.31
C PRO A 35 28.28 0.62 -12.17
N TYR A 36 28.04 -0.56 -11.57
CA TYR A 36 26.70 -1.14 -11.47
C TYR A 36 26.20 -1.15 -10.02
N LEU A 37 24.95 -0.75 -9.82
CA LEU A 37 24.27 -0.69 -8.52
C LEU A 37 22.96 -1.47 -8.55
N CYS A 38 22.70 -2.28 -7.53
CA CYS A 38 21.36 -2.74 -7.17
C CYS A 38 21.00 -2.31 -5.76
N ALA A 39 19.81 -1.71 -5.58
CA ALA A 39 19.35 -1.24 -4.28
C ALA A 39 17.84 -1.47 -4.11
N TYR A 40 17.37 -1.42 -2.87
CA TYR A 40 15.96 -1.17 -2.60
C TYR A 40 15.70 0.34 -2.53
N TYR A 41 14.49 0.75 -2.86
CA TYR A 41 14.02 2.12 -2.68
C TYR A 41 12.73 2.14 -1.87
N GLU A 42 12.63 3.10 -0.97
CA GLU A 42 11.38 3.45 -0.31
C GLU A 42 11.24 4.96 -0.18
N SER A 43 10.01 5.44 -0.25
CA SER A 43 9.69 6.85 -0.08
C SER A 43 8.40 7.04 0.69
N ASN A 44 8.32 8.16 1.39
CA ASN A 44 7.08 8.74 1.89
C ASN A 44 6.86 10.11 1.23
N ASP A 45 5.86 10.86 1.69
CA ASP A 45 5.49 12.16 1.11
C ASP A 45 6.59 13.24 1.25
N LEU A 46 7.63 13.02 2.07
CA LEU A 46 8.67 13.99 2.39
C LEU A 46 10.07 13.56 1.91
N LEU A 47 10.39 12.27 1.95
CA LEU A 47 11.74 11.75 1.76
C LEU A 47 11.72 10.40 1.04
N GLY A 48 12.71 10.18 0.18
CA GLY A 48 13.04 8.89 -0.41
C GLY A 48 14.44 8.46 0.00
N ARG A 49 14.67 7.15 0.15
CA ARG A 49 16.01 6.60 0.40
C ARG A 49 16.27 5.32 -0.36
N TYR A 50 17.52 5.17 -0.77
CA TYR A 50 18.07 3.92 -1.27
C TYR A 50 18.76 3.19 -0.12
N TYR A 51 18.58 1.87 -0.03
CA TYR A 51 19.17 1.04 1.02
C TYR A 51 19.47 -0.38 0.51
N ASP A 52 20.23 -1.15 1.29
CA ASP A 52 20.81 -2.44 0.90
C ASP A 52 21.47 -2.37 -0.48
N CYS A 53 22.30 -1.33 -0.67
CA CYS A 53 23.02 -1.09 -1.91
C CYS A 53 24.13 -2.13 -2.09
N LEU A 54 24.13 -2.80 -3.23
CA LEU A 54 25.21 -3.66 -3.70
C LEU A 54 25.77 -3.07 -4.98
N MET A 55 27.09 -2.91 -5.03
CA MET A 55 27.83 -2.31 -6.13
C MET A 55 28.96 -3.25 -6.57
N SER A 56 29.18 -3.36 -7.87
CA SER A 56 30.27 -4.16 -8.46
C SER A 56 30.64 -3.61 -9.84
N ASP A 57 31.82 -3.97 -10.31
CA ASP A 57 32.26 -3.78 -11.70
C ASP A 57 31.81 -4.92 -12.63
N ASP A 58 31.30 -6.02 -12.08
CA ASP A 58 30.66 -7.08 -12.84
C ASP A 58 29.15 -6.81 -13.04
N TYR A 59 28.80 -6.47 -14.28
CA TYR A 59 27.41 -6.30 -14.71
C TYR A 59 26.55 -7.54 -14.40
N THR A 60 27.10 -8.73 -14.67
CA THR A 60 26.38 -10.02 -14.56
C THR A 60 26.06 -10.32 -13.11
N GLU A 61 26.95 -9.97 -12.18
CA GLU A 61 26.73 -10.10 -10.75
C GLU A 61 25.54 -9.23 -10.30
N ILE A 62 25.58 -7.93 -10.61
CA ILE A 62 24.57 -6.98 -10.12
C ILE A 62 23.22 -7.18 -10.80
N ILE A 63 23.17 -7.52 -12.10
CA ILE A 63 21.90 -7.85 -12.75
C ILE A 63 21.31 -9.17 -12.22
N GLY A 64 22.18 -10.11 -11.81
CA GLY A 64 21.78 -11.33 -11.11
C GLY A 64 21.13 -11.03 -9.75
N VAL A 65 21.76 -10.15 -8.95
CA VAL A 65 21.19 -9.67 -7.67
C VAL A 65 19.84 -8.99 -7.89
N TYR A 66 19.72 -8.14 -8.92
CA TYR A 66 18.47 -7.47 -9.26
C TYR A 66 17.35 -8.48 -9.56
N ALA A 67 17.62 -9.46 -10.42
CA ALA A 67 16.67 -10.53 -10.74
C ALA A 67 16.30 -11.38 -9.52
N GLN A 68 17.27 -11.73 -8.67
CA GLN A 68 17.03 -12.50 -7.45
C GLN A 68 16.10 -11.75 -6.49
N ARG A 69 16.33 -10.45 -6.25
CA ARG A 69 15.48 -9.63 -5.36
C ARG A 69 14.05 -9.54 -5.86
N ILE A 70 13.84 -9.45 -7.17
CA ILE A 70 12.51 -9.50 -7.79
C ILE A 70 11.84 -10.86 -7.53
N GLN A 71 12.58 -11.95 -7.74
CA GLN A 71 12.08 -13.30 -7.51
C GLN A 71 11.69 -13.51 -6.04
N GLU A 72 12.50 -13.04 -5.10
CA GLU A 72 12.22 -13.10 -3.66
C GLU A 72 10.92 -12.37 -3.31
N GLN A 73 10.68 -11.16 -3.83
CA GLN A 73 9.41 -10.47 -3.63
C GLN A 73 8.23 -11.22 -4.25
N GLY A 74 8.42 -11.82 -5.43
CA GLY A 74 7.41 -12.66 -6.07
C GLY A 74 7.04 -13.89 -5.24
N ASN A 75 8.02 -14.53 -4.60
CA ASN A 75 7.79 -15.68 -3.73
C ASN A 75 7.07 -15.28 -2.44
N ARG A 76 7.47 -14.16 -1.81
CA ARG A 76 6.77 -13.61 -0.64
C ARG A 76 5.31 -13.30 -0.94
N LEU A 77 5.01 -12.73 -2.11
CA LEU A 77 3.62 -12.50 -2.53
C LEU A 77 2.82 -13.79 -2.65
N LYS A 78 3.42 -14.88 -3.14
CA LYS A 78 2.74 -16.20 -3.19
C LYS A 78 2.47 -16.73 -1.78
N GLU A 79 3.43 -16.62 -0.88
CA GLU A 79 3.29 -17.02 0.52
C GLU A 79 2.19 -16.19 1.22
N GLU A 80 2.25 -14.87 1.13
CA GLU A 80 1.22 -13.95 1.62
C GLU A 80 -0.16 -14.36 1.10
N ARG A 81 -0.29 -14.54 -0.23
CA ARG A 81 -1.54 -14.96 -0.87
C ARG A 81 -2.04 -16.30 -0.34
N SER A 82 -1.14 -17.26 -0.12
CA SER A 82 -1.49 -18.59 0.41
C SER A 82 -1.93 -18.56 1.87
N SER A 83 -1.46 -17.57 2.64
CA SER A 83 -1.86 -17.36 4.04
C SER A 83 -3.20 -16.65 4.20
N VAL A 84 -3.79 -16.11 3.12
CA VAL A 84 -5.10 -15.47 3.19
C VAL A 84 -6.18 -16.54 3.34
N THR A 85 -6.85 -16.54 4.49
CA THR A 85 -7.86 -17.55 4.85
C THR A 85 -9.28 -17.17 4.45
N VAL A 86 -9.47 -16.00 3.83
CA VAL A 86 -10.77 -15.45 3.44
C VAL A 86 -10.92 -15.42 1.91
N PRO A 87 -12.14 -15.39 1.36
CA PRO A 87 -12.35 -15.24 -0.07
C PRO A 87 -11.66 -13.98 -0.62
N THR A 88 -10.86 -14.14 -1.69
CA THR A 88 -10.03 -13.06 -2.27
C THR A 88 -10.61 -12.43 -3.53
N ALA A 89 -11.81 -12.85 -3.96
CA ALA A 89 -12.47 -12.28 -5.13
C ALA A 89 -12.63 -10.76 -4.99
N LYS A 90 -12.34 -10.01 -6.05
CA LYS A 90 -12.44 -8.54 -6.03
C LYS A 90 -13.86 -8.11 -5.70
N ILE A 91 -13.97 -7.14 -4.81
CA ILE A 91 -15.23 -6.45 -4.57
C ILE A 91 -15.43 -5.43 -5.69
N ILE A 92 -16.60 -5.43 -6.30
CA ILE A 92 -16.98 -4.55 -7.41
C ILE A 92 -18.06 -3.55 -6.99
N ALA A 93 -18.29 -2.54 -7.84
CA ALA A 93 -19.20 -1.43 -7.57
C ALA A 93 -20.63 -1.88 -7.22
N ASP A 94 -21.14 -2.93 -7.84
CA ASP A 94 -22.50 -3.46 -7.59
C ASP A 94 -22.72 -3.91 -6.13
N GLN A 95 -21.64 -4.31 -5.45
CA GLN A 95 -21.66 -4.72 -4.05
C GLN A 95 -21.61 -3.51 -3.08
N CYS A 96 -21.47 -2.29 -3.61
CA CYS A 96 -21.31 -1.06 -2.85
C CYS A 96 -22.53 -0.15 -3.02
N ILE A 97 -22.82 0.63 -1.97
CA ILE A 97 -23.59 1.86 -2.07
C ILE A 97 -22.59 2.92 -2.57
N PRO A 98 -22.79 3.49 -3.77
CA PRO A 98 -21.85 4.44 -4.34
C PRO A 98 -21.58 5.60 -3.38
N ASP A 99 -20.32 6.02 -3.37
CA ASP A 99 -19.95 7.14 -2.52
C ASP A 99 -20.61 8.46 -2.95
N SER A 100 -20.96 9.30 -1.97
CA SER A 100 -21.41 10.68 -2.18
C SER A 100 -20.71 11.60 -1.20
N TYR A 101 -20.12 12.68 -1.74
CA TYR A 101 -19.42 13.71 -0.95
C TYR A 101 -20.36 14.50 -0.03
N GLU A 102 -21.67 14.42 -0.25
CA GLU A 102 -22.69 15.03 0.62
C GLU A 102 -22.94 14.20 1.89
N LYS A 103 -22.39 12.97 1.96
CA LYS A 103 -22.59 12.05 3.08
C LYS A 103 -21.31 11.80 3.84
N ASN A 104 -21.45 11.68 5.16
CA ASN A 104 -20.38 11.25 6.05
C ASN A 104 -20.14 9.73 5.90
N ILE A 105 -18.87 9.32 5.88
CA ILE A 105 -18.45 7.90 5.89
C ILE A 105 -17.63 7.50 7.11
N GLU A 106 -17.39 8.42 8.05
CA GLU A 106 -16.78 8.09 9.32
C GLU A 106 -17.61 7.03 10.07
N GLY A 107 -16.91 6.03 10.61
CA GLY A 107 -17.51 4.87 11.27
C GLY A 107 -18.01 3.78 10.32
N LYS A 108 -17.96 4.00 8.99
CA LYS A 108 -18.47 3.05 8.01
C LYS A 108 -17.41 2.11 7.47
N VAL A 109 -17.83 0.93 7.02
CA VAL A 109 -16.99 0.04 6.23
C VAL A 109 -17.07 0.44 4.77
N ILE A 110 -15.97 0.98 4.28
CA ILE A 110 -15.81 1.46 2.91
C ILE A 110 -14.99 0.47 2.10
N VAL A 111 -15.20 0.52 0.79
CA VAL A 111 -14.45 -0.27 -0.18
C VAL A 111 -13.56 0.65 -0.99
N ILE A 112 -12.27 0.36 -1.04
CA ILE A 112 -11.31 1.06 -1.89
C ILE A 112 -11.35 0.47 -3.31
N ARG A 113 -11.30 1.34 -4.32
CA ARG A 113 -11.28 0.91 -5.73
C ARG A 113 -10.10 -0.01 -6.00
N PRO A 114 -10.29 -1.17 -6.65
CA PRO A 114 -9.17 -2.05 -6.96
C PRO A 114 -8.15 -1.37 -7.88
N GLU A 115 -8.55 -0.42 -8.72
CA GLU A 115 -7.65 0.27 -9.67
C GLU A 115 -6.61 1.16 -8.98
N VAL A 116 -6.89 1.64 -7.76
CA VAL A 116 -5.89 2.41 -6.98
C VAL A 116 -4.92 1.50 -6.24
N LEU A 117 -5.24 0.21 -6.11
CA LEU A 117 -4.37 -0.79 -5.50
C LEU A 117 -3.42 -1.38 -6.55
N ARG A 118 -2.21 -1.73 -6.13
CA ARG A 118 -1.30 -2.52 -6.95
C ARG A 118 -1.93 -3.86 -7.33
N ARG A 119 -1.62 -4.35 -8.53
CA ARG A 119 -2.27 -5.52 -9.15
C ARG A 119 -2.30 -6.74 -8.22
N GLU A 120 -1.21 -6.99 -7.52
CA GLU A 120 -1.04 -8.09 -6.56
C GLU A 120 -1.99 -7.99 -5.34
N TYR A 121 -2.47 -6.79 -5.01
CA TYR A 121 -3.31 -6.48 -3.85
C TYR A 121 -4.77 -6.13 -4.24
N GLN A 122 -5.17 -6.38 -5.48
CA GLN A 122 -6.57 -6.20 -5.89
C GLN A 122 -7.41 -7.40 -5.45
N THR A 123 -7.64 -7.52 -4.14
CA THR A 123 -8.37 -8.61 -3.49
C THR A 123 -9.24 -8.08 -2.35
N ALA A 124 -10.33 -8.78 -2.01
CA ALA A 124 -11.28 -8.32 -0.98
C ALA A 124 -10.64 -8.02 0.39
N ASP A 125 -9.66 -8.82 0.82
CA ASP A 125 -8.93 -8.62 2.08
C ASP A 125 -8.17 -7.28 2.12
N ARG A 126 -7.80 -6.75 0.96
CA ARG A 126 -7.11 -5.46 0.81
C ARG A 126 -8.06 -4.30 0.47
N GLN A 127 -9.31 -4.59 0.10
CA GLN A 127 -10.29 -3.58 -0.32
C GLN A 127 -11.22 -3.09 0.81
N LEU A 128 -11.42 -3.86 1.89
CA LEU A 128 -12.33 -3.50 2.98
C LEU A 128 -11.62 -2.73 4.09
N TRP A 129 -12.14 -1.54 4.40
CA TRP A 129 -11.57 -0.64 5.40
C TRP A 129 -12.66 -0.02 6.29
N LEU A 130 -12.41 0.06 7.59
CA LEU A 130 -13.19 0.91 8.50
C LEU A 130 -12.67 2.34 8.37
N CYS A 131 -13.48 3.29 7.94
CA CYS A 131 -13.12 4.70 7.98
C CYS A 131 -13.29 5.23 9.42
N THR A 132 -12.19 5.69 10.02
CA THR A 132 -12.16 6.12 11.42
C THR A 132 -12.22 7.63 11.61
N GLY A 133 -12.12 8.41 10.51
CA GLY A 133 -12.26 9.86 10.51
C GLY A 133 -11.39 10.54 9.47
N GLY A 134 -11.01 11.80 9.75
CA GLY A 134 -10.27 12.66 8.85
C GLY A 134 -11.16 13.59 8.03
N PHE A 135 -10.62 14.70 7.54
CA PHE A 135 -11.42 15.72 6.87
C PHE A 135 -12.17 15.19 5.64
N GLY A 136 -11.62 14.22 4.91
CA GLY A 136 -12.29 13.60 3.76
C GLY A 136 -13.47 12.69 4.13
N ALA A 137 -13.56 12.23 5.38
CA ALA A 137 -14.66 11.38 5.82
C ALA A 137 -15.97 12.17 6.00
N SER A 138 -15.88 13.45 6.39
CA SER A 138 -17.04 14.30 6.67
C SER A 138 -17.77 14.75 5.40
N ALA A 139 -19.09 14.91 5.52
CA ALA A 139 -19.93 15.46 4.46
C ALA A 139 -19.52 16.90 4.08
N ASN A 140 -19.53 17.22 2.79
CA ASN A 140 -19.27 18.55 2.22
C ASN A 140 -17.93 19.18 2.64
N SER A 141 -16.96 18.36 3.06
CA SER A 141 -15.64 18.82 3.45
C SER A 141 -14.79 19.21 2.24
N ARG A 142 -13.90 20.18 2.44
CA ARG A 142 -12.88 20.56 1.45
C ARG A 142 -11.65 19.65 1.50
N GLY A 143 -11.41 18.96 2.61
CA GLY A 143 -10.31 18.01 2.75
C GLY A 143 -10.68 16.67 2.14
N SER A 144 -9.67 15.91 1.69
CA SER A 144 -9.87 14.60 1.04
C SER A 144 -9.32 13.42 1.84
N ALA A 145 -8.56 13.67 2.90
CA ALA A 145 -7.92 12.61 3.69
C ALA A 145 -8.93 11.82 4.55
N CYS A 146 -9.00 10.51 4.34
CA CYS A 146 -9.73 9.55 5.17
C CYS A 146 -8.72 8.67 5.91
N TYR A 147 -8.77 8.68 7.24
CA TYR A 147 -8.03 7.71 8.04
C TYR A 147 -8.84 6.43 8.14
N CYS A 148 -8.18 5.30 7.95
CA CYS A 148 -8.82 4.01 7.74
C CYS A 148 -8.04 2.88 8.40
N ILE A 149 -8.75 1.83 8.82
CA ILE A 149 -8.16 0.58 9.31
C ILE A 149 -8.58 -0.55 8.38
N ASN A 150 -7.62 -1.30 7.85
CA ASN A 150 -7.93 -2.44 6.98
C ASN A 150 -8.59 -3.54 7.83
N ILE A 151 -9.76 -4.02 7.41
CA ILE A 151 -10.55 -4.98 8.19
C ILE A 151 -9.81 -6.30 8.36
N TYR A 152 -9.12 -6.78 7.32
CA TYR A 152 -8.42 -8.06 7.39
C TYR A 152 -7.17 -7.99 8.27
N SER A 153 -6.27 -7.06 8.01
CA SER A 153 -4.95 -6.97 8.64
C SER A 153 -4.90 -6.14 9.92
N GLY A 154 -5.91 -5.29 10.18
CA GLY A 154 -5.91 -4.34 11.31
C GLY A 154 -4.95 -3.16 11.15
N LYS A 155 -4.23 -3.06 10.02
CA LYS A 155 -3.27 -1.96 9.78
C LYS A 155 -4.00 -0.66 9.46
N GLU A 156 -3.51 0.44 10.03
CA GLU A 156 -4.00 1.79 9.73
C GLU A 156 -3.32 2.37 8.48
N THR A 157 -4.06 3.18 7.72
CA THR A 157 -3.57 3.89 6.53
C THR A 157 -4.47 5.08 6.21
N ARG A 158 -3.95 6.02 5.43
CA ARG A 158 -4.70 7.12 4.83
C ARG A 158 -5.09 6.80 3.39
N TRP A 159 -6.36 7.02 3.05
CA TRP A 159 -6.85 7.03 1.67
C TRP A 159 -7.36 8.40 1.30
N GLU A 160 -7.38 8.71 0.00
CA GLU A 160 -8.14 9.85 -0.49
C GLU A 160 -9.61 9.47 -0.63
N ARG A 161 -10.51 10.40 -0.32
CA ARG A 161 -11.95 10.24 -0.53
C ARG A 161 -12.29 9.80 -1.95
N ARG A 162 -11.54 10.33 -2.92
CA ARG A 162 -11.69 10.00 -4.34
C ARG A 162 -11.33 8.55 -4.66
N ASP A 163 -10.60 7.83 -3.81
CA ASP A 163 -10.20 6.44 -4.01
C ASP A 163 -11.27 5.46 -3.50
N VAL A 164 -12.23 5.96 -2.72
CA VAL A 164 -13.36 5.20 -2.17
C VAL A 164 -14.38 4.89 -3.26
N MET A 165 -14.65 3.60 -3.46
CA MET A 165 -15.69 3.11 -4.37
C MET A 165 -17.08 3.32 -3.77
N GLY A 166 -17.24 3.06 -2.48
CA GLY A 166 -18.51 3.19 -1.78
C GLY A 166 -18.53 2.50 -0.42
N GLU A 167 -19.68 2.53 0.24
CA GLU A 167 -19.96 1.76 1.46
C GLU A 167 -20.37 0.34 1.10
N MET A 168 -19.87 -0.67 1.83
CA MET A 168 -20.20 -2.07 1.53
C MET A 168 -21.67 -2.37 1.90
N LYS A 169 -22.49 -2.86 0.94
CA LYS A 169 -23.94 -3.14 1.16
C LYS A 169 -24.21 -4.24 2.19
N GLY A 170 -23.34 -5.24 2.22
CA GLY A 170 -23.47 -6.39 3.11
C GLY A 170 -22.09 -6.99 3.37
N LEU A 171 -21.66 -6.96 4.64
CA LEU A 171 -20.36 -7.50 5.02
C LEU A 171 -20.36 -9.02 4.96
N PRO A 172 -19.33 -9.65 4.37
CA PRO A 172 -19.13 -11.09 4.53
C PRO A 172 -18.82 -11.42 5.99
N ASP A 173 -19.11 -12.65 6.42
CA ASP A 173 -19.04 -13.02 7.84
C ASP A 173 -17.65 -12.84 8.45
N TRP A 174 -16.60 -13.22 7.71
CA TRP A 174 -15.22 -12.98 8.13
C TRP A 174 -14.94 -11.50 8.41
N ALA A 175 -15.54 -10.58 7.64
CA ALA A 175 -15.34 -9.15 7.82
C ALA A 175 -16.11 -8.62 9.03
N LYS A 176 -17.29 -9.18 9.35
CA LYS A 176 -18.03 -8.83 10.57
C LYS A 176 -17.24 -9.23 11.82
N GLU A 177 -16.70 -10.44 11.84
CA GLU A 177 -15.88 -10.95 12.94
C GLU A 177 -14.63 -10.08 13.15
N ARG A 178 -13.88 -9.81 12.07
CA ARG A 178 -12.68 -8.97 12.15
C ARG A 178 -12.99 -7.52 12.49
N LEU A 179 -14.10 -6.96 12.00
CA LEU A 179 -14.53 -5.61 12.36
C LEU A 179 -14.78 -5.47 13.87
N ALA A 180 -15.41 -6.46 14.51
CA ALA A 180 -15.64 -6.45 15.95
C ALA A 180 -14.31 -6.44 16.73
N VAL A 181 -13.31 -7.21 16.28
CA VAL A 181 -11.96 -7.22 16.86
C VAL A 181 -11.31 -5.84 16.72
N VAL A 182 -11.28 -5.27 15.51
CA VAL A 182 -10.70 -3.95 15.22
C VAL A 182 -11.35 -2.86 16.08
N GLN A 183 -12.68 -2.87 16.20
CA GLN A 183 -13.40 -1.90 17.03
C GLN A 183 -13.07 -2.04 18.53
N SER A 184 -12.99 -3.27 19.04
CA SER A 184 -12.61 -3.55 20.42
C SER A 184 -11.18 -3.08 20.72
N GLU A 185 -10.21 -3.39 19.86
CA GLU A 185 -8.82 -2.95 20.02
C GLU A 185 -8.70 -1.43 20.03
N ARG A 186 -9.42 -0.74 19.13
CA ARG A 186 -9.46 0.72 19.09
C ARG A 186 -10.06 1.33 20.36
N GLN A 187 -11.13 0.75 20.89
CA GLN A 187 -11.74 1.23 22.14
C GLN A 187 -10.79 1.06 23.33
N LYS A 188 -10.04 -0.04 23.40
CA LYS A 188 -9.01 -0.25 24.44
C LYS A 188 -7.90 0.80 24.33
N ALA A 189 -7.36 0.99 23.12
CA ALA A 189 -6.31 1.98 22.88
C ALA A 189 -6.76 3.43 23.17
N ALA A 190 -8.04 3.76 22.94
CA ALA A 190 -8.59 5.07 23.30
C ALA A 190 -8.63 5.28 24.82
N LYS A 191 -9.13 4.29 25.58
CA LYS A 191 -9.18 4.35 27.06
C LYS A 191 -7.78 4.49 27.67
N GLU A 192 -6.83 3.70 27.20
CA GLU A 192 -5.44 3.77 27.67
C GLU A 192 -4.76 5.13 27.40
N ARG A 193 -5.22 5.88 26.39
CA ARG A 193 -4.74 7.23 26.11
C ARG A 193 -5.40 8.29 26.99
N GLU A 194 -6.66 8.10 27.35
CA GLU A 194 -7.39 8.99 28.25
C GLU A 194 -6.93 8.84 29.72
N GLU A 195 -6.40 7.68 30.07
CA GLU A 195 -5.85 7.37 31.41
C GLU A 195 -4.38 7.80 31.60
N ARG A 196 -3.74 8.40 30.58
CA ARG A 196 -2.36 8.92 30.61
C ARG A 196 -2.32 10.44 30.66
#